data_AF-A0A352S9W1-F1
#
_entry.id   AF-A0A352S9W1-F1
#
_cell.length_a   1.000
_cell.length_b   1.000
_cell.length_c   1.000
_cell.angle_alpha   90.00
_cell.angle_beta   90.00
_cell.angle_gamma   90.00
#
_symmetry.space_group_name_H-M   'P 1'
#
loop_
_entity.id
_entity.type
_entity.pdbx_description
1 polymer ?
#
loop_
_entity_poly.entity_id
_entity_poly.type
_entity_poly.pdbx_seq_one_letter_code
_entity_poly.pdbx_strand_id
1 'polypeptide(L)'
;MSRKSWHLVLLICLIPALPPLRDVVEASMSSLMLCLLPCLAVAGWAFAELYVIRHRSLMATMQPYGLALCTLSTFAYGVWMVPIAIDLSRMSMATGIARDVSVCVAGFSMALAIRISPWPVLLFFTGNLVWMGVTVGLIFVDEQVRLCANY
;
A
#
# COMPACT_ATOMS: atom_id res chain seq x y z
N MET A 1 3.20 13.70 18.05
CA MET A 1 4.42 13.63 17.21
C MET A 1 4.48 14.87 16.33
N SER A 2 5.64 15.54 16.26
CA SER A 2 5.83 16.82 15.56
C SER A 2 5.56 16.70 14.05
N ARG A 3 4.95 17.73 13.45
CA ARG A 3 4.64 17.84 12.01
C ARG A 3 5.86 17.53 11.11
N LYS A 4 7.07 17.81 11.58
CA LYS A 4 8.34 17.49 10.90
C LYS A 4 8.59 15.98 10.76
N SER A 5 8.18 15.16 11.74
CA SER A 5 8.38 13.71 11.70
C SER A 5 7.57 13.04 10.59
N TRP A 6 6.35 13.52 10.33
CA TRP A 6 5.49 12.98 9.28
C TRP A 6 5.99 13.33 7.87
N HIS A 7 6.54 14.53 7.67
CA HIS A 7 7.20 14.88 6.41
C HIS A 7 8.42 14.01 6.14
N LEU A 8 9.19 13.65 7.18
CA LEU A 8 10.32 12.72 7.04
C LEU A 8 9.86 11.31 6.70
N VAL A 9 8.78 10.80 7.28
CA VAL A 9 8.22 9.48 6.94
C VAL A 9 7.70 9.47 5.50
N LEU A 10 6.98 10.51 5.07
CA LEU A 10 6.55 10.67 3.69
C LEU A 10 7.74 10.72 2.73
N LEU A 11 8.77 11.48 3.06
CA LEU A 11 9.96 11.62 2.22
C LEU A 11 10.71 10.27 2.13
N ILE A 12 10.92 9.58 3.27
CA ILE A 12 11.57 8.27 3.35
C ILE A 12 10.80 7.20 2.58
N CYS A 13 9.48 7.19 2.64
CA CYS A 13 8.66 6.21 1.92
C CYS A 13 8.44 6.56 0.45
N LEU A 14 8.62 7.82 0.04
CA LEU A 14 8.54 8.27 -1.36
C LEU A 14 9.90 8.18 -2.07
N ILE A 15 11.02 8.22 -1.33
CA ILE A 15 12.39 8.02 -1.84
C ILE A 15 12.53 6.75 -2.72
N PRO A 16 12.02 5.56 -2.33
CA PRO A 16 12.15 4.36 -3.17
C PRO A 16 11.32 4.40 -4.48
N ALA A 17 10.44 5.39 -4.66
CA ALA A 17 9.72 5.61 -5.92
C ALA A 17 10.53 6.45 -6.94
N LEU A 18 11.71 6.97 -6.56
CA LEU A 18 12.59 7.70 -7.48
C LEU A 18 13.20 6.74 -8.52
N PRO A 19 13.25 7.12 -9.81
CA PRO A 19 13.67 6.26 -10.92
C PRO A 19 14.98 5.47 -10.70
N PRO A 20 16.09 6.05 -10.19
CA PRO A 20 17.32 5.28 -9.99
C PRO A 20 17.26 4.24 -8.86
N LEU A 21 16.40 4.45 -7.87
CA LEU A 21 16.18 3.48 -6.78
C LEU A 21 15.12 2.45 -7.15
N ARG A 22 14.17 2.84 -8.00
CA ARG A 22 13.14 1.98 -8.56
C ARG A 22 13.77 0.84 -9.36
N ASP A 23 14.80 1.10 -10.15
CA ASP A 23 15.53 0.08 -10.91
C ASP A 23 16.23 -0.97 -10.01
N VAL A 24 16.77 -0.53 -8.86
CA VAL A 24 17.44 -1.42 -7.89
C VAL A 24 16.42 -2.24 -7.10
N VAL A 25 15.28 -1.65 -6.74
CA VAL A 25 14.20 -2.35 -6.03
C VAL A 25 13.39 -3.24 -6.98
N GLU A 26 13.30 -2.86 -8.26
CA GLU A 26 12.83 -3.70 -9.36
C GLU A 26 13.89 -4.72 -9.82
N ALA A 27 15.07 -4.79 -9.22
CA ALA A 27 15.98 -5.91 -9.51
C ALA A 27 15.41 -7.26 -9.03
N SER A 28 14.52 -7.25 -8.03
CA SER A 28 13.85 -8.46 -7.54
C SER A 28 12.37 -8.26 -7.27
N MET A 29 11.53 -9.16 -7.79
CA MET A 29 10.09 -9.24 -7.52
C MET A 29 9.77 -9.27 -6.01
N SER A 30 10.58 -10.00 -5.25
CA SER A 30 10.45 -10.10 -3.80
C SER A 30 10.62 -8.74 -3.09
N SER A 31 11.58 -7.92 -3.53
CA SER A 31 11.85 -6.60 -2.93
C SER A 31 10.74 -5.59 -3.25
N LEU A 32 10.13 -5.71 -4.43
CA LEU A 32 8.98 -4.89 -4.79
C LEU A 32 7.77 -5.19 -3.88
N MET A 33 7.53 -6.47 -3.62
CA MET A 33 6.42 -6.92 -2.77
C MET A 33 6.65 -6.68 -1.28
N LEU A 34 7.84 -6.99 -0.77
CA LEU A 34 8.16 -6.97 0.66
C LEU A 34 8.68 -5.62 1.16
N CYS A 35 9.20 -4.76 0.28
CA CYS A 35 9.71 -3.44 0.66
C CYS A 35 8.93 -2.30 0.01
N LEU A 36 8.76 -2.29 -1.32
CA LEU A 36 8.18 -1.12 -2.00
C LEU A 36 6.70 -0.93 -1.67
N LEU A 37 5.88 -1.98 -1.85
CA LEU A 37 4.44 -1.95 -1.54
C LEU A 37 4.15 -1.54 -0.09
N PRO A 38 4.78 -2.13 0.96
CA PRO A 38 4.55 -1.71 2.33
C PRO A 38 5.06 -0.31 2.61
N CYS A 39 6.21 0.11 2.08
CA CYS A 39 6.68 1.50 2.20
C CYS A 39 5.65 2.48 1.63
N LEU A 40 5.10 2.20 0.45
CA LEU A 40 4.08 3.06 -0.16
C LEU A 40 2.77 3.09 0.64
N ALA A 41 2.34 1.95 1.18
CA ALA A 41 1.18 1.89 2.06
C ALA A 41 1.42 2.74 3.33
N VAL A 42 2.62 2.69 3.91
CA VAL A 42 3.01 3.55 5.05
C VAL A 42 3.06 5.03 4.65
N ALA A 43 3.48 5.37 3.43
CA ALA A 43 3.43 6.74 2.92
C ALA A 43 1.97 7.25 2.85
N GLY A 44 1.07 6.43 2.30
CA GLY A 44 -0.36 6.73 2.22
C GLY A 44 -0.99 6.91 3.61
N TRP A 45 -0.62 6.04 4.56
CA TRP A 45 -1.04 6.17 5.96
C TRP A 45 -0.54 7.48 6.58
N ALA A 46 0.72 7.81 6.34
CA ALA A 46 1.32 9.04 6.84
C ALA A 46 0.64 10.30 6.31
N PHE A 47 0.25 10.27 5.04
CA PHE A 47 -0.52 11.33 4.44
C PHE A 47 -1.91 11.46 5.06
N ALA A 48 -2.58 10.34 5.32
CA ALA A 48 -3.87 10.32 6.01
C ALA A 48 -3.79 10.91 7.42
N GLU A 49 -2.76 10.59 8.21
CA GLU A 49 -2.61 11.13 9.56
C GLU A 49 -2.43 12.66 9.56
N LEU A 50 -1.66 13.21 8.62
CA LEU A 50 -1.55 14.65 8.41
C LEU A 50 -2.89 15.29 8.02
N TYR A 51 -3.65 14.61 7.15
CA TYR A 51 -4.95 15.06 6.68
C TYR A 51 -6.01 15.03 7.78
N VAL A 52 -6.04 13.97 8.59
CA VAL A 52 -6.95 13.75 9.71
C VAL A 52 -6.75 14.78 10.82
N ILE A 53 -5.49 15.10 11.16
CA ILE A 53 -5.18 16.17 12.12
C ILE A 53 -5.75 17.51 11.65
N ARG A 54 -5.81 17.74 10.34
CA ARG A 54 -6.33 18.98 9.74
C ARG A 54 -7.86 19.01 9.64
N HIS A 55 -8.51 17.87 9.41
CA HIS A 55 -9.93 17.77 9.05
C HIS A 55 -10.74 16.85 9.98
N ARG A 56 -10.60 17.05 11.29
CA ARG A 56 -11.30 16.23 12.31
C ARG A 56 -12.84 16.26 12.17
N SER A 57 -13.41 17.36 11.68
CA SER A 57 -14.86 17.49 11.45
C SER A 57 -15.37 16.59 10.32
N LEU A 58 -14.58 16.36 9.28
CA LEU A 58 -14.95 15.46 8.18
C LEU A 58 -14.97 13.98 8.61
N MET A 59 -14.20 13.61 9.64
CA MET A 59 -14.22 12.25 10.16
C MET A 59 -15.57 11.85 10.75
N ALA A 60 -16.28 12.79 11.38
CA ALA A 60 -17.61 12.53 11.92
C ALA A 60 -18.62 12.21 10.80
N THR A 61 -18.52 12.91 9.66
CA THR A 61 -19.35 12.63 8.48
C THR A 61 -18.97 11.33 7.79
N MET A 62 -17.70 10.94 7.84
CA MET A 62 -17.20 9.69 7.24
C MET A 62 -17.39 8.45 8.13
N GLN A 63 -17.90 8.63 9.37
CA GLN A 63 -18.06 7.56 10.33
C GLN A 63 -18.84 6.33 9.82
N PRO A 64 -19.97 6.46 9.07
CA PRO A 64 -20.70 5.29 8.56
C PRO A 64 -19.95 4.56 7.43
N TYR A 65 -18.92 5.17 6.82
CA TYR A 65 -18.19 4.60 5.70
C TYR A 65 -16.97 3.77 6.12
N GLY A 66 -16.78 3.49 7.41
CA GLY A 66 -15.64 2.71 7.91
C GLY A 66 -15.45 1.35 7.21
N LEU A 67 -16.56 0.64 6.96
CA LEU A 67 -16.52 -0.64 6.22
C LEU A 67 -16.11 -0.45 4.75
N ALA A 68 -16.63 0.59 4.09
CA ALA A 68 -16.31 0.91 2.71
C ALA A 68 -14.82 1.29 2.53
N LEU A 69 -14.24 1.95 3.53
CA LEU A 69 -12.81 2.27 3.54
C LEU A 69 -11.95 1.02 3.72
N CYS A 70 -12.34 0.09 4.62
CA CYS A 70 -11.65 -1.19 4.77
C CYS A 70 -11.69 -2.03 3.48
N THR A 71 -12.85 -2.10 2.82
CA THR A 71 -12.99 -2.86 1.56
C THR A 71 -12.23 -2.21 0.42
N LEU A 72 -12.28 -0.87 0.31
CA LEU A 72 -11.48 -0.13 -0.67
C LEU A 72 -9.98 -0.39 -0.47
N SER A 73 -9.50 -0.35 0.77
CA SER A 73 -8.10 -0.62 1.10
C SER A 73 -7.69 -2.02 0.66
N THR A 74 -8.50 -3.02 1.02
CA THR A 74 -8.24 -4.42 0.69
C THR A 74 -8.28 -4.68 -0.81
N PHE A 75 -9.22 -4.06 -1.53
CA PHE A 75 -9.31 -4.19 -2.98
C PHE A 75 -8.14 -3.50 -3.68
N ALA A 76 -7.84 -2.26 -3.30
CA ALA A 76 -6.76 -1.47 -3.89
C ALA A 76 -5.39 -2.11 -3.67
N TYR A 77 -5.17 -2.77 -2.54
CA TYR A 77 -3.94 -3.54 -2.29
C TYR A 77 -3.98 -4.93 -2.96
N GLY A 78 -5.12 -5.63 -2.87
CA GLY A 78 -5.32 -6.99 -3.35
C GLY A 78 -5.11 -7.16 -4.86
N VAL A 79 -5.47 -6.16 -5.67
CA VAL A 79 -5.24 -6.17 -7.12
C VAL A 79 -3.75 -6.36 -7.46
N TRP A 80 -2.86 -5.78 -6.65
CA TRP A 80 -1.41 -5.86 -6.86
C TRP A 80 -0.78 -7.12 -6.26
N MET A 81 -1.58 -8.00 -5.68
CA MET A 81 -1.13 -9.35 -5.30
C MET A 81 -1.12 -10.31 -6.48
N VAL A 82 -1.74 -9.92 -7.59
CA VAL A 82 -1.75 -10.72 -8.80
C VAL A 82 -0.41 -10.54 -9.53
N PRO A 83 0.35 -11.61 -9.78
CA PRO A 83 1.66 -11.51 -10.41
C PRO A 83 1.66 -10.82 -11.76
N ILE A 84 0.63 -11.09 -12.59
CA ILE A 84 0.49 -10.47 -13.91
C ILE A 84 0.35 -8.93 -13.80
N ALA A 85 -0.30 -8.42 -12.75
CA ALA A 85 -0.43 -6.98 -12.53
C ALA A 85 0.92 -6.34 -12.18
N ILE A 86 1.77 -7.06 -11.45
CA ILE A 86 3.13 -6.63 -11.13
C ILE A 86 4.01 -6.62 -12.40
N ASP A 87 3.93 -7.65 -13.23
CA ASP A 87 4.64 -7.71 -14.51
C ASP A 87 4.26 -6.53 -15.43
N LEU A 88 2.96 -6.26 -15.57
CA LEU A 88 2.47 -5.10 -16.32
C LEU A 88 2.98 -3.77 -15.74
N SER A 89 3.13 -3.65 -14.42
CA SER A 89 3.62 -2.43 -13.76
C SER A 89 5.10 -2.12 -14.03
N ARG A 90 5.88 -3.14 -14.45
CA ARG A 90 7.27 -3.00 -14.90
C ARG A 90 7.35 -2.63 -16.38
N MET A 91 6.50 -3.23 -17.20
CA MET A 91 6.52 -3.01 -18.65
C MET A 91 5.97 -1.64 -19.06
N SER A 92 5.05 -1.06 -18.29
CA SER A 92 4.46 0.24 -18.59
C SER A 92 4.57 1.20 -17.42
N MET A 93 5.04 2.42 -17.72
CA MET A 93 5.12 3.50 -16.72
C MET A 93 3.73 3.88 -16.18
N ALA A 94 2.69 3.79 -17.01
CA ALA A 94 1.33 4.15 -16.61
C ALA A 94 0.76 3.19 -15.55
N THR A 95 0.97 1.88 -15.73
CA THR A 95 0.56 0.85 -14.76
C THR A 95 1.41 0.90 -13.50
N GLY A 96 2.69 1.26 -13.62
CA GLY A 96 3.57 1.57 -12.49
C GLY A 96 3.03 2.70 -11.61
N ILE A 97 2.64 3.83 -12.21
CA ILE A 97 2.04 4.96 -11.49
C ILE A 97 0.68 4.56 -10.89
N ALA A 98 -0.14 3.80 -11.64
CA ALA A 98 -1.44 3.32 -11.15
C ALA A 98 -1.28 2.46 -9.89
N ARG A 99 -0.31 1.54 -9.87
CA ARG A 99 0.07 0.77 -8.68
C ARG A 99 0.40 1.68 -7.52
N ASP A 100 1.32 2.60 -7.76
CA ASP A 100 1.84 3.45 -6.72
C ASP A 100 0.73 4.31 -6.08
N VAL A 101 -0.17 4.86 -6.91
CA VAL A 101 -1.35 5.60 -6.46
C VAL A 101 -2.33 4.70 -5.71
N SER A 102 -2.68 3.52 -6.25
CA SER A 102 -3.62 2.59 -5.62
C SER A 102 -3.16 2.14 -4.23
N VAL A 103 -1.87 1.82 -4.07
CA VAL A 103 -1.31 1.37 -2.80
C VAL A 103 -1.26 2.52 -1.78
N CYS A 104 -0.96 3.75 -2.23
CA CYS A 104 -1.08 4.93 -1.38
C CYS A 104 -2.53 5.16 -0.92
N VAL A 105 -3.51 4.99 -1.82
CA VAL A 105 -4.94 5.07 -1.48
C VAL A 105 -5.33 3.96 -0.50
N ALA A 106 -4.77 2.77 -0.63
CA ALA A 106 -5.00 1.67 0.30
C ALA A 106 -4.51 2.01 1.72
N GLY A 107 -3.29 2.56 1.84
CA GLY A 107 -2.74 3.01 3.12
C GLY A 107 -3.53 4.18 3.72
N PHE A 108 -3.93 5.14 2.89
CA PHE A 108 -4.75 6.28 3.31
C PHE A 108 -6.11 5.84 3.85
N SER A 109 -6.82 5.00 3.10
CA SER A 109 -8.14 4.50 3.50
C SER A 109 -8.07 3.65 4.78
N MET A 110 -7.02 2.84 4.94
CA MET A 110 -6.80 2.07 6.17
C MET A 110 -6.57 2.96 7.40
N ALA A 111 -5.78 4.02 7.25
CA ALA A 111 -5.53 4.99 8.31
C ALA A 111 -6.79 5.78 8.72
N LEU A 112 -7.74 6.00 7.81
CA LEU A 112 -9.05 6.54 8.17
C LEU A 112 -9.91 5.46 8.83
N ALA A 113 -9.91 4.24 8.30
CA ALA A 113 -10.70 3.13 8.81
C ALA A 113 -10.35 2.76 10.26
N ILE A 114 -9.07 2.78 10.66
CA ILE A 114 -8.65 2.47 12.04
C ILE A 114 -9.20 3.47 13.08
N ARG A 115 -9.54 4.69 12.66
CA ARG A 115 -10.08 5.74 13.54
C ARG A 115 -11.59 5.70 13.66
N ILE A 116 -12.26 5.11 12.68
CA ILE A 116 -13.71 5.18 12.48
C ILE A 116 -14.38 3.82 12.74
N SER A 117 -13.73 2.73 12.37
CA SER A 117 -14.29 1.39 12.32
C SER A 117 -14.19 0.67 13.66
N PRO A 118 -15.18 -0.16 14.03
CA PRO A 118 -15.11 -0.96 15.25
C PRO A 118 -13.97 -1.99 15.18
N TRP A 119 -13.34 -2.24 16.32
CA TRP A 119 -12.19 -3.13 16.49
C TRP A 119 -12.28 -4.49 15.78
N PRO A 120 -13.39 -5.25 15.85
CA PRO A 120 -13.48 -6.57 15.22
C PRO A 120 -13.39 -6.52 13.69
N VAL A 121 -14.03 -5.52 13.07
CA VAL A 121 -14.01 -5.34 11.61
C VAL A 121 -12.61 -4.97 11.17
N LEU A 122 -11.97 -4.04 11.88
CA LEU A 122 -10.60 -3.64 11.58
C LEU A 122 -9.64 -4.82 11.67
N LEU A 123 -9.69 -5.61 12.75
CA LEU A 123 -8.82 -6.79 12.93
C LEU A 123 -9.02 -7.81 11.83
N PHE A 124 -10.27 -8.06 11.42
CA PHE A 124 -10.54 -8.97 10.32
C PHE A 124 -9.89 -8.50 9.02
N PHE A 125 -10.12 -7.25 8.60
CA PHE A 125 -9.59 -6.75 7.33
C PHE A 125 -8.06 -6.58 7.36
N THR A 126 -7.52 -5.95 8.41
CA THR A 126 -6.07 -5.75 8.54
C THR A 126 -5.32 -7.08 8.70
N GLY A 127 -5.85 -7.99 9.53
CA GLY A 127 -5.27 -9.31 9.72
C GLY A 127 -5.25 -10.12 8.43
N ASN A 128 -6.35 -10.14 7.68
CA ASN A 128 -6.39 -10.80 6.37
C ASN A 128 -5.41 -10.16 5.39
N LEU A 129 -5.35 -8.83 5.30
CA LEU A 129 -4.48 -8.13 4.37
C LEU A 129 -3.00 -8.39 4.67
N VAL A 130 -2.60 -8.36 5.94
CA VAL A 130 -1.25 -8.71 6.38
C VAL A 130 -0.94 -10.18 6.11
N TRP A 131 -1.86 -11.09 6.42
CA TRP A 131 -1.67 -12.52 6.19
C TRP A 131 -1.51 -12.85 4.70
N MET A 132 -2.37 -12.28 3.85
CA MET A 132 -2.26 -12.39 2.40
C MET A 132 -0.93 -11.79 1.90
N GLY A 133 -0.53 -10.63 2.44
CA GLY A 133 0.76 -9.97 2.16
C GLY A 133 1.95 -10.87 2.39
N VAL A 134 2.02 -11.42 3.60
CA VAL A 134 3.10 -12.32 4.00
C VAL A 134 3.10 -13.60 3.16
N THR A 135 1.93 -14.20 2.94
CA THR A 135 1.82 -15.47 2.19
C THR A 135 2.29 -15.28 0.74
N VAL A 136 1.80 -14.24 0.06
CA VAL A 136 2.19 -13.94 -1.32
C VAL A 136 3.66 -13.54 -1.39
N GLY A 137 4.16 -12.75 -0.43
CA GLY A 137 5.58 -12.41 -0.33
C GLY A 137 6.48 -13.64 -0.16
N LEU A 138 6.07 -14.62 0.65
CA LEU A 138 6.78 -15.89 0.81
C LEU A 138 6.77 -16.72 -0.47
N ILE A 139 5.64 -16.80 -1.17
CA ILE A 139 5.55 -17.48 -2.47
C ILE A 139 6.54 -16.86 -3.48
N PHE A 140 6.67 -15.53 -3.51
CA PHE A 140 7.65 -14.86 -4.38
C PHE A 140 9.11 -15.03 -3.95
N VAL A 141 9.36 -15.45 -2.70
CA VAL A 141 10.72 -15.82 -2.25
C VAL A 141 11.07 -17.22 -2.73
N ASP A 142 10.13 -18.18 -2.67
CA ASP A 142 10.36 -19.56 -3.09
C ASP A 142 10.35 -19.73 -4.62
N GLU A 143 9.47 -19.03 -5.34
CA GLU A 143 9.34 -19.11 -6.80
C GLU A 143 9.86 -17.85 -7.52
N GLN A 144 11.14 -17.49 -7.29
CA GLN A 144 11.78 -16.39 -8.03
C GLN A 144 11.88 -16.64 -9.55
N VAL A 145 11.80 -17.90 -9.98
CA VAL A 145 12.12 -18.34 -11.36
C VAL A 145 10.88 -18.44 -12.26
N ARG A 146 9.67 -18.33 -11.72
CA ARG A 146 8.44 -18.50 -12.51
C ARG A 146 7.58 -17.26 -12.47
N LEU A 147 7.85 -16.31 -13.36
CA LEU A 147 6.83 -15.48 -14.02
C LEU A 147 7.31 -15.03 -15.41
N CYS A 148 6.83 -15.78 -16.40
CA CYS A 148 6.09 -15.34 -17.60
C CYS A 148 6.55 -14.13 -18.44
N ALA A 149 7.79 -13.66 -18.32
CA ALA A 149 8.43 -12.82 -19.33
C ALA A 149 9.69 -13.46 -19.92
N ASN A 150 9.78 -14.80 -19.86
CA ASN A 150 10.59 -15.56 -20.79
C ASN A 150 9.68 -15.99 -21.94
N TYR A 151 9.43 -15.06 -22.87
CA TYR A 151 9.08 -15.40 -24.24
C TYR A 151 10.35 -15.40 -25.08
#